data_AF-A0A939PSL5-F1
#
_entry.id   AF-A0A939PSL5-F1
#
_cell.length_a   1.000
_cell.length_b   1.000
_cell.length_c   1.000
_cell.angle_alpha   90.00
_cell.angle_beta   90.00
_cell.angle_gamma   90.00
#
_symmetry.space_group_name_H-M   'P 1'
#
loop_
_entity.id
_entity.type
_entity.pdbx_description
1 polymer ?
#
loop_
_entity_poly.entity_id
_entity_poly.type
_entity_poly.pdbx_seq_one_letter_code
_entity_poly.pdbx_strand_id
1 'polypeptide(L)'
;MKALIAGMAALAVPLALVAPPAHAAHISHVPRATTGPPGGGSGSASASAAGDWRLVAAEPFNRRLDDGRTAWSRDDDGPGSPYNVDIYDNDGAFFDTMGGPAFRKQLATFDTYRKSFPFGSNGWLTAELAARDNDRDGRPDAPPTLTTGGGVARMNEPSHKGGVIVRSTRPLPSEYRVEVTLRGLDFGGKRNGTWDYPDGRINGYSPEGCKTNFPWAGGGDFSRPECSWVDVRKDSNGFYFMSIMDYARPAPHNNTFVHTHRKVAMDGYNRYNYTGSGLRMCNPAARQYENYGQSSGNGVNAIFMTDDDRYTDQPGTEYLMQSECGFAKGGAIVSQVDLRPELLPKESYRFAIERRNGAYTMEMSGVFAHVGKATYRYTRDFVQDGEPIWHYNQKAAEYDGRFNSDRTWKGPGGTLVEKDRWPAGSAYPDSFMIGDPHMNFYEGKAEIDDLRLYVPTGK
;
A
#
# COMPACT_ATOMS: atom_id res chain seq x y z
N MET A 1 4.64 -18.71 -75.50
CA MET A 1 5.53 -18.30 -74.38
C MET A 1 4.68 -17.64 -73.30
N LYS A 2 4.74 -18.19 -72.08
CA LYS A 2 4.35 -17.56 -70.80
C LYS A 2 5.32 -16.36 -70.55
N ALA A 3 5.09 -15.33 -69.75
CA ALA A 3 4.25 -15.15 -68.57
C ALA A 3 4.02 -13.64 -68.29
N LEU A 4 2.96 -13.34 -67.54
CA LEU A 4 2.77 -12.08 -66.81
C LEU A 4 3.78 -11.97 -65.65
N ILE A 5 4.26 -10.75 -65.36
CA ILE A 5 4.65 -10.32 -64.00
C ILE A 5 4.17 -8.88 -63.80
N ALA A 6 3.34 -8.69 -62.78
CA ALA A 6 2.92 -7.41 -62.23
C ALA A 6 3.94 -6.94 -61.17
N GLY A 7 4.27 -5.65 -61.18
CA GLY A 7 5.10 -4.98 -60.17
C GLY A 7 4.30 -3.97 -59.38
N MET A 8 4.23 -4.18 -58.06
CA MET A 8 3.50 -3.39 -57.06
C MET A 8 4.07 -1.98 -56.89
N ALA A 9 3.18 -0.99 -56.80
CA ALA A 9 3.47 0.33 -56.25
C ALA A 9 3.19 0.33 -54.73
N ALA A 10 4.17 0.76 -53.94
CA ALA A 10 4.04 0.93 -52.49
C ALA A 10 3.22 2.19 -52.17
N LEU A 11 2.03 2.04 -51.58
CA LEU A 11 1.32 3.12 -50.91
C LEU A 11 1.81 3.22 -49.46
N ALA A 12 2.39 4.37 -49.11
CA ALA A 12 2.59 4.77 -47.72
C ALA A 12 1.26 5.27 -47.16
N VAL A 13 0.75 4.59 -46.12
CA VAL A 13 -0.41 5.03 -45.33
C VAL A 13 0.13 5.67 -44.04
N PRO A 14 -0.25 6.91 -43.69
CA PRO A 14 0.10 7.49 -42.40
C PRO A 14 -0.74 6.82 -41.30
N LEU A 15 -0.07 6.23 -40.31
CA LEU A 15 -0.70 5.79 -39.07
C LEU A 15 -1.11 7.03 -38.26
N ALA A 16 -2.41 7.32 -38.24
CA ALA A 16 -2.99 8.27 -37.29
C ALA A 16 -3.06 7.61 -35.90
N LEU A 17 -2.32 8.15 -34.94
CA LEU A 17 -2.50 7.84 -33.53
C LEU A 17 -3.87 8.37 -33.08
N VAL A 18 -4.79 7.45 -32.80
CA VAL A 18 -6.06 7.75 -32.14
C VAL A 18 -5.81 7.79 -30.64
N ALA A 19 -5.78 8.99 -30.06
CA ALA A 19 -5.87 9.17 -28.62
C ALA A 19 -7.32 8.92 -28.15
N PRO A 20 -7.56 8.21 -27.04
CA PRO A 20 -8.89 8.13 -26.46
C PRO A 20 -9.31 9.50 -25.88
N PRO A 21 -10.61 9.85 -25.93
CA PRO A 21 -11.09 11.16 -25.56
C PRO A 21 -11.03 11.35 -24.04
N ALA A 22 -10.45 12.48 -23.61
CA ALA A 22 -10.64 13.01 -22.27
C ALA A 22 -12.11 13.40 -22.10
N HIS A 23 -12.83 12.72 -21.21
CA HIS A 23 -14.16 13.16 -20.78
C HIS A 23 -14.02 14.14 -19.61
N ALA A 24 -14.24 15.41 -19.94
CA ALA A 24 -14.44 16.49 -18.98
C ALA A 24 -15.80 16.27 -18.28
N ALA A 25 -15.77 16.07 -16.97
CA ALA A 25 -16.99 16.11 -16.16
C ALA A 25 -17.41 17.57 -15.95
N HIS A 26 -18.63 17.89 -16.37
CA HIS A 26 -19.29 19.17 -16.18
C HIS A 26 -19.48 19.48 -14.68
N ILE A 27 -19.05 20.67 -14.28
CA ILE A 27 -19.28 21.24 -12.95
C ILE A 27 -20.68 21.86 -12.94
N SER A 28 -21.59 21.34 -12.11
CA SER A 28 -22.83 22.02 -11.76
C SER A 28 -22.65 22.79 -10.45
N HIS A 29 -22.77 24.11 -10.52
CA HIS A 29 -22.81 25.02 -9.37
C HIS A 29 -24.14 24.89 -8.60
N VAL A 30 -24.07 24.72 -7.28
CA VAL A 30 -25.15 25.01 -6.32
C VAL A 30 -24.52 25.58 -5.03
N PRO A 31 -25.14 26.56 -4.34
CA PRO A 31 -24.40 27.58 -3.61
C PRO A 31 -24.12 27.28 -2.12
N ARG A 32 -23.07 27.98 -1.70
CA ARG A 32 -22.49 28.23 -0.37
C ARG A 32 -23.55 28.52 0.72
N ALA A 33 -23.51 27.74 1.81
CA ALA A 33 -24.09 28.11 3.09
C ALA A 33 -22.95 28.34 4.10
N THR A 34 -22.94 29.54 4.67
CA THR A 34 -22.00 30.07 5.66
C THR A 34 -22.43 29.74 7.08
N THR A 35 -21.54 29.14 7.89
CA THR A 35 -21.55 29.29 9.36
C THR A 35 -20.12 29.20 9.89
N GLY A 36 -19.76 30.15 10.76
CA GLY A 36 -18.40 30.45 11.21
C GLY A 36 -17.78 29.47 12.23
N PRO A 37 -16.55 29.77 12.70
CA PRO A 37 -15.66 28.79 13.33
C PRO A 37 -15.73 28.82 14.87
N PRO A 38 -15.33 27.73 15.56
CA PRO A 38 -14.82 27.84 16.93
C PRO A 38 -13.31 27.55 16.99
N GLY A 39 -12.57 28.58 17.41
CA GLY A 39 -11.58 28.53 18.49
C GLY A 39 -10.41 27.54 18.38
N GLY A 40 -9.29 28.00 17.82
CA GLY A 40 -7.98 27.40 18.04
C GLY A 40 -7.40 27.81 19.39
N GLY A 41 -7.24 26.85 20.29
CA GLY A 41 -6.45 26.98 21.51
C GLY A 41 -5.04 26.42 21.27
N SER A 42 -4.05 27.32 21.28
CA SER A 42 -2.63 26.99 21.32
C SER A 42 -2.24 26.53 22.73
N GLY A 43 -1.59 25.38 22.84
CA GLY A 43 -1.08 24.83 24.09
C GLY A 43 0.06 23.86 23.84
N SER A 44 1.16 24.09 24.56
CA SER A 44 2.49 23.51 24.43
C SER A 44 2.61 22.00 24.73
N ALA A 45 3.69 21.44 24.21
CA ALA A 45 4.23 20.09 24.35
C ALA A 45 4.04 19.31 25.69
N SER A 46 3.83 18.00 25.47
CA SER A 46 4.20 16.83 26.29
C SER A 46 3.23 16.38 27.40
N ALA A 47 2.98 15.06 27.36
CA ALA A 47 2.34 14.19 28.36
C ALA A 47 0.80 14.22 28.49
N SER A 48 0.07 13.43 27.68
CA SER A 48 -1.26 12.91 28.09
C SER A 48 -1.83 11.67 27.36
N ALA A 49 -1.09 10.90 26.56
CA ALA A 49 -1.61 9.62 26.02
C ALA A 49 -1.34 8.38 26.93
N ALA A 50 -0.66 8.58 28.08
CA ALA A 50 -0.21 7.49 28.95
C ALA A 50 -1.23 7.06 30.04
N GLY A 51 -2.42 7.63 30.09
CA GLY A 51 -3.41 7.34 31.14
C GLY A 51 -4.14 6.00 30.99
N ASP A 52 -4.31 5.53 29.75
CA ASP A 52 -5.31 4.50 29.42
C ASP A 52 -4.74 3.27 28.70
N TRP A 53 -3.44 3.24 28.40
CA TRP A 53 -2.81 2.21 27.57
C TRP A 53 -1.68 1.52 28.34
N ARG A 54 -1.77 0.20 28.46
CA ARG A 54 -0.74 -0.67 29.03
C ARG A 54 0.07 -1.29 27.92
N LEU A 55 1.39 -1.09 27.95
CA LEU A 55 2.34 -1.76 27.07
C LEU A 55 2.31 -3.27 27.34
N VAL A 56 2.10 -4.09 26.31
CA VAL A 56 2.06 -5.56 26.42
C VAL A 56 3.13 -6.25 25.57
N ALA A 57 3.65 -5.57 24.55
CA ALA A 57 4.81 -6.02 23.80
C ALA A 57 5.62 -4.84 23.26
N ALA A 58 6.93 -5.00 23.19
CA ALA A 58 7.84 -4.06 22.57
C ALA A 58 8.97 -4.83 21.87
N GLU A 59 9.40 -4.33 20.73
CA GLU A 59 10.59 -4.76 20.02
C GLU A 59 11.47 -3.55 19.74
N PRO A 60 12.57 -3.37 20.52
CA PRO A 60 13.52 -2.28 20.31
C PRO A 60 14.65 -2.67 19.35
N PHE A 61 14.61 -3.87 18.75
CA PHE A 61 15.60 -4.35 17.77
C PHE A 61 17.05 -4.40 18.27
N ASN A 62 17.23 -4.54 19.59
CA ASN A 62 18.56 -4.69 20.21
C ASN A 62 19.17 -6.07 19.93
N ARG A 63 18.34 -7.11 19.89
CA ARG A 63 18.81 -8.47 19.62
C ARG A 63 19.17 -8.59 18.15
N ARG A 64 20.31 -9.21 17.84
CA ARG A 64 20.69 -9.49 16.46
C ARG A 64 19.72 -10.52 15.84
N LEU A 65 19.14 -10.15 14.71
CA LEU A 65 18.44 -11.05 13.81
C LEU A 65 19.16 -11.05 12.47
N ASP A 66 19.38 -12.26 11.97
CA ASP A 66 20.07 -12.52 10.71
C ASP A 66 19.19 -13.50 9.92
N ASP A 67 18.45 -12.97 8.96
CA ASP A 67 17.48 -13.72 8.15
C ASP A 67 18.15 -14.69 7.18
N GLY A 68 19.48 -14.63 7.00
CA GLY A 68 20.26 -15.60 6.25
C GLY A 68 20.23 -17.01 6.86
N ARG A 69 19.77 -17.15 8.11
CA ARG A 69 19.60 -18.44 8.79
C ARG A 69 18.28 -19.13 8.47
N THR A 70 17.30 -18.41 7.94
CA THR A 70 16.01 -18.98 7.54
C THR A 70 16.05 -19.27 6.05
N ALA A 71 15.82 -20.53 5.68
CA ALA A 71 15.81 -20.94 4.28
C ALA A 71 14.62 -20.33 3.53
N TRP A 72 14.82 -20.06 2.24
CA TRP A 72 13.75 -19.77 1.31
C TRP A 72 13.01 -21.05 0.94
N SER A 73 11.70 -20.99 0.83
CA SER A 73 10.86 -22.09 0.33
C SER A 73 10.10 -21.62 -0.90
N ARG A 74 10.08 -22.45 -1.94
CA ARG A 74 9.24 -22.22 -3.12
C ARG A 74 7.76 -22.26 -2.69
N ASP A 75 7.00 -21.31 -3.22
CA ASP A 75 5.56 -21.20 -3.06
C ASP A 75 4.94 -21.42 -4.43
N ASP A 76 4.15 -22.48 -4.55
CA ASP A 76 3.48 -22.88 -5.79
C ASP A 76 2.14 -22.14 -5.99
N ASP A 77 1.85 -21.15 -5.12
CA ASP A 77 0.55 -20.47 -5.01
C ASP A 77 -0.62 -21.49 -4.83
N GLY A 78 -1.86 -21.04 -5.06
CA GLY A 78 -3.05 -21.89 -5.03
C GLY A 78 -3.47 -22.44 -3.66
N PRO A 79 -4.51 -23.29 -3.59
CA PRO A 79 -5.17 -23.65 -2.33
C PRO A 79 -4.28 -24.38 -1.29
N GLY A 80 -3.15 -24.94 -1.72
CA GLY A 80 -2.18 -25.58 -0.82
C GLY A 80 -1.19 -24.60 -0.19
N SER A 81 -1.07 -23.37 -0.73
CA SER A 81 -0.19 -22.34 -0.21
C SER A 81 -0.73 -21.80 1.12
N PRO A 82 0.13 -21.57 2.14
CA PRO A 82 -0.28 -20.86 3.35
C PRO A 82 -0.63 -19.38 3.08
N TYR A 83 -0.29 -18.87 1.90
CA TYR A 83 -0.57 -17.50 1.48
C TYR A 83 -1.87 -17.38 0.69
N ASN A 84 -2.53 -18.50 0.34
CA ASN A 84 -3.81 -18.46 -0.35
C ASN A 84 -4.96 -17.99 0.54
N VAL A 85 -5.55 -16.86 0.16
CA VAL A 85 -6.65 -16.21 0.89
C VAL A 85 -7.92 -16.20 0.07
N ASP A 86 -7.93 -15.59 -1.12
CA ASP A 86 -9.14 -15.45 -1.94
C ASP A 86 -8.87 -15.29 -3.46
N ILE A 87 -9.89 -14.83 -4.19
CA ILE A 87 -9.86 -14.68 -5.66
C ILE A 87 -8.84 -13.66 -6.18
N TYR A 88 -8.27 -12.81 -5.32
CA TYR A 88 -7.29 -11.79 -5.67
C TYR A 88 -5.85 -12.20 -5.44
N ASP A 89 -5.61 -13.45 -4.99
CA ASP A 89 -4.27 -13.95 -4.74
C ASP A 89 -3.39 -13.92 -6.03
N ASN A 90 -2.08 -14.15 -5.87
CA ASN A 90 -1.09 -14.11 -6.95
C ASN A 90 -1.46 -14.94 -8.17
N ASP A 91 -2.20 -16.03 -7.96
CA ASP A 91 -2.70 -16.92 -9.00
C ASP A 91 -4.24 -16.97 -9.02
N GLY A 92 -4.89 -15.97 -8.41
CA GLY A 92 -6.31 -15.94 -8.15
C GLY A 92 -7.20 -15.84 -9.40
N ALA A 93 -8.46 -16.24 -9.23
CA ALA A 93 -9.47 -16.28 -10.29
C ALA A 93 -9.73 -14.92 -10.96
N PHE A 94 -9.48 -13.81 -10.25
CA PHE A 94 -9.55 -12.47 -10.84
C PHE A 94 -8.60 -12.35 -12.05
N PHE A 95 -7.34 -12.75 -11.89
CA PHE A 95 -6.34 -12.62 -12.95
C PHE A 95 -6.56 -13.63 -14.10
N ASP A 96 -7.07 -14.82 -13.80
CA ASP A 96 -7.54 -15.74 -14.84
C ASP A 96 -8.63 -15.12 -15.70
N THR A 97 -9.56 -14.39 -15.07
CA THR A 97 -10.64 -13.72 -15.78
C THR A 97 -10.12 -12.57 -16.63
N MET A 98 -9.27 -11.71 -16.06
CA MET A 98 -8.79 -10.48 -16.72
C MET A 98 -7.70 -10.71 -17.75
N GLY A 99 -6.84 -11.71 -17.58
CA GLY A 99 -5.75 -12.02 -18.50
C GLY A 99 -5.93 -13.31 -19.31
N GLY A 100 -6.90 -14.15 -18.96
CA GLY A 100 -7.15 -15.43 -19.64
C GLY A 100 -5.94 -16.36 -19.62
N PRO A 101 -5.80 -17.25 -20.62
CA PRO A 101 -4.64 -18.15 -20.72
C PRO A 101 -3.29 -17.43 -20.78
N ALA A 102 -3.25 -16.18 -21.24
CA ALA A 102 -2.03 -15.40 -21.30
C ALA A 102 -1.48 -15.09 -19.90
N PHE A 103 -2.34 -14.84 -18.91
CA PHE A 103 -1.91 -14.62 -17.53
C PHE A 103 -1.17 -15.83 -16.97
N ARG A 104 -1.74 -17.03 -17.08
CA ARG A 104 -1.08 -18.27 -16.60
C ARG A 104 0.24 -18.53 -17.32
N LYS A 105 0.33 -18.20 -18.61
CA LYS A 105 1.60 -18.28 -19.34
C LYS A 105 2.67 -17.34 -18.76
N GLN A 106 2.29 -16.12 -18.37
CA GLN A 106 3.22 -15.16 -17.76
C GLN A 106 3.59 -15.56 -16.33
N LEU A 107 2.62 -16.01 -15.53
CA LEU A 107 2.89 -16.46 -14.16
C LEU A 107 3.88 -17.64 -14.14
N ALA A 108 3.79 -18.53 -15.14
CA ALA A 108 4.69 -19.68 -15.28
C ALA A 108 6.13 -19.32 -15.72
N THR A 109 6.46 -18.04 -15.99
CA THR A 109 7.83 -17.66 -16.40
C THR A 109 8.78 -17.45 -15.23
N PHE A 110 8.29 -17.45 -13.99
CA PHE A 110 9.12 -17.31 -12.79
C PHE A 110 8.58 -18.23 -11.69
N ASP A 111 9.39 -18.47 -10.68
CA ASP A 111 8.98 -19.14 -9.45
C ASP A 111 8.95 -18.13 -8.29
N THR A 112 7.96 -18.24 -7.39
CA THR A 112 7.89 -17.40 -6.19
C THR A 112 8.53 -18.14 -5.02
N TYR A 113 9.38 -17.43 -4.28
CA TYR A 113 9.99 -17.92 -3.05
C TYR A 113 9.57 -17.05 -1.87
N ARG A 114 9.36 -17.71 -0.74
CA ARG A 114 8.89 -17.13 0.51
C ARG A 114 9.88 -17.43 1.64
N LYS A 115 9.97 -16.51 2.58
CA LYS A 115 10.71 -16.70 3.83
C LYS A 115 9.89 -16.08 4.97
N SER A 116 9.56 -16.90 5.97
CA SER A 116 8.79 -16.51 7.15
C SER A 116 9.52 -16.92 8.42
N PHE A 117 9.64 -16.01 9.40
CA PHE A 117 10.20 -16.36 10.70
C PHE A 117 9.68 -15.45 11.83
N PRO A 118 9.32 -16.03 13.00
CA PRO A 118 8.91 -15.26 14.15
C PRO A 118 10.11 -14.63 14.85
N PHE A 119 9.93 -13.44 15.41
CA PHE A 119 10.93 -12.76 16.20
C PHE A 119 10.31 -11.84 17.26
N GLY A 120 11.19 -11.17 18.00
CA GLY A 120 10.88 -10.42 19.20
C GLY A 120 10.46 -11.27 20.40
N SER A 121 10.20 -10.59 21.52
CA SER A 121 9.86 -11.25 22.79
C SER A 121 8.66 -12.18 22.62
N ASN A 122 8.83 -13.47 22.92
CA ASN A 122 7.80 -14.51 22.73
C ASN A 122 7.31 -14.67 21.28
N GLY A 123 8.08 -14.23 20.28
CA GLY A 123 7.72 -14.39 18.87
C GLY A 123 6.48 -13.60 18.46
N TRP A 124 6.21 -12.46 19.09
CA TRP A 124 4.99 -11.68 18.83
C TRP A 124 4.97 -11.01 17.45
N LEU A 125 6.12 -10.92 16.79
CA LEU A 125 6.28 -10.43 15.42
C LEU A 125 6.67 -11.57 14.48
N THR A 126 6.27 -11.45 13.22
CA THR A 126 6.75 -12.31 12.13
C THR A 126 7.27 -11.43 11.02
N ALA A 127 8.44 -11.78 10.49
CA ALA A 127 8.93 -11.25 9.24
C ALA A 127 8.41 -12.12 8.10
N GLU A 128 7.85 -11.49 7.06
CA GLU A 128 7.41 -12.17 5.84
C GLU A 128 8.13 -11.52 4.66
N LEU A 129 8.86 -12.34 3.91
CA LEU A 129 9.62 -11.92 2.75
C LEU A 129 9.21 -12.74 1.53
N ALA A 130 9.20 -12.09 0.37
CA ALA A 130 8.96 -12.71 -0.92
C ALA A 130 10.03 -12.29 -1.92
N ALA A 131 10.33 -13.16 -2.87
CA ALA A 131 11.20 -12.85 -4.01
C ALA A 131 10.86 -13.77 -5.17
N ARG A 132 11.17 -13.33 -6.39
CA ARG A 132 11.04 -14.14 -7.60
C ARG A 132 12.36 -14.77 -7.96
N ASP A 133 12.29 -15.97 -8.51
CA ASP A 133 13.34 -16.66 -9.24
C ASP A 133 12.95 -16.60 -10.73
N ASN A 134 13.55 -15.66 -11.48
CA ASN A 134 13.16 -15.38 -12.86
C ASN A 134 13.79 -16.35 -13.86
N ASP A 135 14.96 -16.91 -13.55
CA ASP A 135 15.65 -17.89 -14.40
C ASP A 135 15.36 -19.35 -14.00
N ARG A 136 14.67 -19.55 -12.88
CA ARG A 136 14.19 -20.81 -12.35
C ARG A 136 15.33 -21.76 -11.98
N ASP A 137 16.44 -21.19 -11.50
CA ASP A 137 17.62 -21.94 -11.04
C ASP A 137 17.44 -22.58 -9.64
N GLY A 138 16.32 -22.29 -8.99
CA GLY A 138 15.96 -22.75 -7.66
C GLY A 138 16.30 -21.78 -6.53
N ARG A 139 16.71 -20.54 -6.86
CA ARG A 139 17.11 -19.50 -5.90
C ARG A 139 16.45 -18.16 -6.24
N PRO A 140 15.96 -17.42 -5.23
CA PRO A 140 15.41 -16.10 -5.48
C PRO A 140 16.47 -15.11 -5.98
N ASP A 141 16.10 -14.32 -6.98
CA ASP A 141 16.89 -13.20 -7.51
C ASP A 141 16.78 -11.98 -6.60
N ALA A 142 17.92 -11.35 -6.31
CA ALA A 142 18.02 -10.12 -5.54
C ALA A 142 17.03 -10.10 -4.33
N PRO A 143 17.09 -11.10 -3.43
CA PRO A 143 16.09 -11.25 -2.39
C PRO A 143 16.13 -10.07 -1.42
N PRO A 144 14.97 -9.63 -0.90
CA PRO A 144 14.95 -8.66 0.18
C PRO A 144 15.53 -9.27 1.45
N THR A 145 15.92 -8.41 2.38
CA THR A 145 16.43 -8.82 3.69
C THR A 145 15.80 -8.02 4.82
N LEU A 146 15.68 -8.67 5.98
CA LEU A 146 15.37 -8.03 7.25
C LEU A 146 16.45 -8.41 8.26
N THR A 147 17.20 -7.44 8.74
CA THR A 147 18.19 -7.65 9.80
C THR A 147 17.92 -6.74 10.98
N THR A 148 18.30 -7.17 12.19
CA THR A 148 18.16 -6.33 13.39
C THR A 148 19.46 -6.32 14.16
N GLY A 149 19.70 -5.24 14.89
CA GLY A 149 20.85 -5.09 15.78
C GLY A 149 21.21 -3.63 16.01
N GLY A 150 21.79 -3.35 17.17
CA GLY A 150 22.17 -1.98 17.56
C GLY A 150 20.97 -1.05 17.76
N GLY A 151 19.80 -1.61 18.09
CA GLY A 151 18.58 -0.85 18.33
C GLY A 151 17.83 -0.43 17.06
N VAL A 152 18.06 -1.13 15.94
CA VAL A 152 17.46 -0.79 14.64
C VAL A 152 17.15 -2.08 13.85
N ALA A 153 15.98 -2.15 13.26
CA ALA A 153 15.66 -3.06 12.16
C ALA A 153 15.93 -2.40 10.81
N ARG A 154 16.57 -3.14 9.90
CA ARG A 154 16.90 -2.70 8.54
C ARG A 154 16.21 -3.59 7.55
N MET A 155 15.31 -2.98 6.78
CA MET A 155 14.67 -3.57 5.61
C MET A 155 15.45 -3.11 4.38
N ASN A 156 15.85 -4.06 3.55
CA ASN A 156 16.49 -3.77 2.27
C ASN A 156 15.84 -4.61 1.19
N GLU A 157 15.22 -3.94 0.24
CA GLU A 157 14.54 -4.52 -0.90
C GLU A 157 15.19 -4.01 -2.18
N PRO A 158 16.11 -4.79 -2.77
CA PRO A 158 16.87 -4.34 -3.92
C PRO A 158 16.13 -4.52 -5.26
N SER A 159 14.90 -5.06 -5.25
CA SER A 159 14.12 -5.29 -6.46
C SER A 159 12.63 -5.20 -6.20
N HIS A 160 11.92 -4.46 -7.06
CA HIS A 160 10.45 -4.40 -7.13
C HIS A 160 9.68 -5.71 -7.33
N LYS A 161 10.41 -6.82 -7.51
CA LYS A 161 9.86 -8.18 -7.62
C LYS A 161 9.83 -8.90 -6.28
N GLY A 162 10.27 -8.24 -5.20
CA GLY A 162 10.31 -8.78 -3.86
C GLY A 162 9.16 -8.27 -2.99
N GLY A 163 9.26 -8.53 -1.69
CA GLY A 163 8.54 -7.77 -0.69
C GLY A 163 9.08 -8.11 0.69
N VAL A 164 9.06 -7.14 1.60
CA VAL A 164 9.48 -7.34 2.98
C VAL A 164 8.55 -6.60 3.94
N ILE A 165 7.91 -7.36 4.83
CA ILE A 165 7.08 -6.79 5.89
C ILE A 165 7.43 -7.36 7.25
N VAL A 166 7.15 -6.55 8.27
CA VAL A 166 6.98 -6.99 9.66
C VAL A 166 5.49 -6.93 9.98
N ARG A 167 4.95 -8.03 10.50
CA ARG A 167 3.56 -8.13 10.92
C ARG A 167 3.40 -8.69 12.33
N SER A 168 2.20 -8.57 12.89
CA SER A 168 1.81 -9.31 14.08
C SER A 168 1.80 -10.82 13.80
N THR A 169 2.34 -11.63 14.72
CA THR A 169 2.30 -13.10 14.61
C THR A 169 0.88 -13.65 14.80
N ARG A 170 0.10 -13.02 15.68
CA ARG A 170 -1.29 -13.37 15.97
C ARG A 170 -2.20 -12.18 15.66
N PRO A 171 -3.48 -12.40 15.36
CA PRO A 171 -4.47 -11.33 15.33
C PRO A 171 -4.40 -10.47 16.59
N LEU A 172 -4.60 -9.17 16.40
CA LEU A 172 -4.60 -8.18 17.45
C LEU A 172 -5.80 -8.37 18.39
N PRO A 173 -5.69 -7.91 19.66
CA PRO A 173 -6.83 -7.89 20.58
C PRO A 173 -8.01 -7.06 20.04
N SER A 174 -9.16 -7.13 20.70
CA SER A 174 -10.34 -6.33 20.32
C SER A 174 -10.12 -4.83 20.44
N GLU A 175 -9.22 -4.40 21.31
CA GLU A 175 -8.80 -3.01 21.44
C GLU A 175 -7.29 -2.96 21.63
N TYR A 176 -6.65 -2.09 20.87
CA TYR A 176 -5.20 -2.01 20.82
C TYR A 176 -4.73 -0.63 20.38
N ARG A 177 -3.45 -0.37 20.64
CA ARG A 177 -2.67 0.65 19.95
C ARG A 177 -1.35 0.03 19.51
N VAL A 178 -1.02 0.14 18.23
CA VAL A 178 0.30 -0.23 17.68
C VAL A 178 1.05 1.06 17.37
N GLU A 179 2.31 1.17 17.78
CA GLU A 179 3.19 2.28 17.44
C GLU A 179 4.46 1.78 16.76
N VAL A 180 4.92 2.46 15.71
CA VAL A 180 6.22 2.25 15.07
C VAL A 180 7.00 3.55 15.00
N THR A 181 8.31 3.48 15.24
CA THR A 181 9.25 4.60 15.05
C THR A 181 10.13 4.36 13.82
N LEU A 182 9.92 5.14 12.77
CA LEU A 182 10.70 5.12 11.54
C LEU A 182 11.91 6.06 11.65
N ARG A 183 13.11 5.52 11.44
CA ARG A 183 14.40 6.26 11.44
C ARG A 183 14.97 6.47 10.05
N GLY A 184 14.61 5.65 9.06
CA GLY A 184 15.17 5.76 7.72
C GLY A 184 14.16 5.34 6.67
N LEU A 185 14.17 6.03 5.53
CA LEU A 185 13.27 5.74 4.42
C LEU A 185 13.88 6.14 3.07
N ASP A 186 13.99 5.17 2.19
CA ASP A 186 14.42 5.34 0.80
C ASP A 186 13.59 4.45 -0.13
N PHE A 187 12.27 4.66 -0.11
CA PHE A 187 11.27 4.04 -0.97
C PHE A 187 10.62 5.11 -1.88
N GLY A 188 11.48 5.81 -2.62
CA GLY A 188 11.10 6.92 -3.51
C GLY A 188 10.75 8.24 -2.84
N GLY A 189 10.16 9.13 -3.64
CA GLY A 189 10.03 10.56 -3.35
C GLY A 189 11.26 11.35 -3.80
N LYS A 190 11.25 12.68 -3.72
CA LYS A 190 12.45 13.47 -4.01
C LYS A 190 13.50 13.26 -2.92
N ARG A 191 14.77 13.26 -3.31
CA ARG A 191 15.92 13.38 -2.40
C ARG A 191 16.69 14.63 -2.79
N ASN A 192 16.90 15.53 -1.83
CA ASN A 192 17.51 16.85 -2.08
C ASN A 192 16.82 17.61 -3.25
N GLY A 193 15.49 17.50 -3.34
CA GLY A 193 14.68 18.19 -4.35
C GLY A 193 14.64 17.56 -5.74
N THR A 194 15.33 16.44 -5.98
CA THR A 194 15.32 15.73 -7.28
C THR A 194 14.68 14.34 -7.18
N TRP A 195 13.98 13.92 -8.24
CA TRP A 195 13.49 12.55 -8.41
C TRP A 195 14.54 11.63 -9.05
N ASP A 196 15.46 12.20 -9.81
CA ASP A 196 16.57 11.51 -10.45
C ASP A 196 17.78 11.68 -9.52
N TYR A 197 18.13 10.60 -8.83
CA TYR A 197 19.10 10.63 -7.75
C TYR A 197 20.54 10.67 -8.32
N PRO A 198 21.51 11.25 -7.60
CA PRO A 198 22.90 11.35 -8.07
C PRO A 198 23.59 10.00 -8.34
N ASP A 199 23.10 8.91 -7.73
CA ASP A 199 23.58 7.54 -7.93
C ASP A 199 22.96 6.85 -9.15
N GLY A 200 22.16 7.57 -9.95
CA GLY A 200 21.50 7.07 -11.16
C GLY A 200 20.14 6.43 -10.92
N ARG A 201 19.70 6.33 -9.66
CA ARG A 201 18.36 5.83 -9.34
C ARG A 201 17.27 6.82 -9.74
N ILE A 202 16.10 6.31 -10.11
CA ILE A 202 14.93 7.11 -10.47
C ILE A 202 13.83 6.78 -9.47
N ASN A 203 13.35 7.75 -8.71
CA ASN A 203 12.34 7.54 -7.67
C ASN A 203 12.69 6.39 -6.70
N GLY A 204 13.97 6.27 -6.34
CA GLY A 204 14.48 5.21 -5.47
C GLY A 204 14.83 3.88 -6.15
N TYR A 205 14.36 3.63 -7.39
CA TYR A 205 14.63 2.38 -8.11
C TYR A 205 16.02 2.36 -8.74
N SER A 206 16.65 1.18 -8.70
CA SER A 206 17.86 0.89 -9.47
C SER A 206 17.63 1.06 -10.99
N PRO A 207 18.65 1.49 -11.75
CA PRO A 207 18.52 1.75 -13.18
C PRO A 207 18.46 0.46 -14.02
N GLU A 208 18.85 -0.69 -13.47
CA GLU A 208 19.00 -1.94 -14.21
C GLU A 208 17.67 -2.62 -14.54
N GLY A 209 17.59 -3.18 -15.75
CA GLY A 209 16.44 -3.97 -16.20
C GLY A 209 15.16 -3.14 -16.43
N CYS A 210 14.08 -3.85 -16.80
CA CYS A 210 12.76 -3.27 -16.76
C CYS A 210 12.15 -3.44 -15.35
N LYS A 211 11.52 -2.37 -14.86
CA LYS A 211 10.81 -2.35 -13.59
C LYS A 211 9.33 -2.16 -13.91
N THR A 212 8.49 -3.18 -13.70
CA THR A 212 7.10 -3.12 -14.16
C THR A 212 6.13 -3.78 -13.19
N ASN A 213 4.84 -3.49 -13.36
CA ASN A 213 3.77 -4.13 -12.60
C ASN A 213 3.47 -5.59 -13.02
N PHE A 214 4.34 -6.21 -13.81
CA PHE A 214 4.18 -7.56 -14.33
C PHE A 214 4.07 -8.64 -13.23
N PRO A 215 3.25 -9.70 -13.38
CA PRO A 215 2.21 -9.91 -14.40
C PRO A 215 0.81 -9.47 -13.93
N TRP A 216 0.71 -8.74 -12.82
CA TRP A 216 -0.56 -8.44 -12.16
C TRP A 216 -1.06 -7.05 -12.55
N ALA A 217 -1.89 -7.00 -13.60
CA ALA A 217 -2.61 -5.80 -14.03
C ALA A 217 -4.12 -5.96 -13.82
N GLY A 218 -4.84 -4.83 -13.71
CA GLY A 218 -6.31 -4.83 -13.70
C GLY A 218 -6.95 -5.21 -15.03
N GLY A 219 -6.20 -5.13 -16.15
CA GLY A 219 -6.68 -5.47 -17.49
C GLY A 219 -5.65 -5.20 -18.59
N GLY A 220 -6.08 -5.35 -19.84
CA GLY A 220 -5.27 -5.10 -21.04
C GLY A 220 -4.64 -6.37 -21.64
N ASP A 221 -3.58 -6.20 -22.42
CA ASP A 221 -2.90 -7.32 -23.09
C ASP A 221 -1.84 -7.99 -22.20
N PHE A 222 -2.16 -9.18 -21.67
CA PHE A 222 -1.25 -9.97 -20.85
C PHE A 222 -0.21 -10.75 -21.66
N SER A 223 -0.33 -10.82 -22.99
CA SER A 223 0.59 -11.61 -23.83
C SER A 223 1.91 -10.90 -24.15
N ARG A 224 1.96 -9.57 -23.92
CA ARG A 224 3.13 -8.73 -24.18
C ARG A 224 4.32 -9.09 -23.28
N PRO A 225 5.57 -8.92 -23.76
CA PRO A 225 6.77 -9.17 -22.95
C PRO A 225 6.84 -8.22 -21.75
N GLU A 226 7.48 -8.66 -20.65
CA GLU A 226 7.56 -7.93 -19.37
C GLU A 226 7.92 -6.45 -19.53
N CYS A 227 8.95 -6.12 -20.30
CA CYS A 227 9.41 -4.74 -20.46
C CYS A 227 8.46 -3.82 -21.25
N SER A 228 7.33 -4.33 -21.75
CA SER A 228 6.24 -3.54 -22.35
C SER A 228 5.07 -3.30 -21.38
N TRP A 229 5.18 -3.74 -20.13
CA TRP A 229 4.23 -3.42 -19.07
C TRP A 229 4.49 -2.01 -18.50
N VAL A 230 3.62 -1.55 -17.60
CA VAL A 230 3.71 -0.20 -17.03
C VAL A 230 5.02 -0.06 -16.26
N ASP A 231 5.84 0.93 -16.61
CA ASP A 231 7.12 1.20 -15.95
C ASP A 231 6.88 1.86 -14.57
N VAL A 232 7.08 1.10 -13.49
CA VAL A 232 6.80 1.57 -12.13
C VAL A 232 7.76 2.68 -11.67
N ARG A 233 8.94 2.81 -12.30
CA ARG A 233 9.87 3.93 -12.00
C ARG A 233 9.27 5.29 -12.30
N LYS A 234 8.42 5.33 -13.33
CA LYS A 234 7.74 6.54 -13.80
C LYS A 234 6.30 6.66 -13.30
N ASP A 235 5.82 5.65 -12.57
CA ASP A 235 4.57 5.72 -11.83
C ASP A 235 4.88 6.00 -10.35
N SER A 236 4.90 4.99 -9.49
CA SER A 236 5.01 5.17 -8.05
C SER A 236 5.95 4.18 -7.38
N ASN A 237 6.72 4.67 -6.42
CA ASN A 237 7.31 3.88 -5.35
C ASN A 237 6.54 4.14 -4.04
N GLY A 238 6.83 3.43 -2.96
CA GLY A 238 6.06 3.60 -1.73
C GLY A 238 6.48 2.72 -0.57
N PHE A 239 5.83 2.94 0.56
CA PHE A 239 6.08 2.19 1.79
C PHE A 239 4.86 2.24 2.68
N TYR A 240 4.50 1.12 3.31
CA TYR A 240 3.44 1.07 4.30
C TYR A 240 4.03 1.37 5.67
N PHE A 241 3.84 2.61 6.13
CA PHE A 241 4.25 3.03 7.47
C PHE A 241 3.55 2.21 8.54
N MET A 242 2.24 1.95 8.35
CA MET A 242 1.47 0.97 9.11
C MET A 242 0.13 0.73 8.41
N SER A 243 -0.32 -0.51 8.31
CA SER A 243 -1.69 -0.82 7.90
C SER A 243 -2.29 -1.92 8.76
N ILE A 244 -3.62 -1.89 8.92
CA ILE A 244 -4.40 -2.98 9.50
C ILE A 244 -5.08 -3.73 8.37
N MET A 245 -4.74 -5.00 8.25
CA MET A 245 -5.28 -5.92 7.26
C MET A 245 -6.48 -6.68 7.83
N ASP A 246 -7.31 -7.23 6.94
CA ASP A 246 -8.53 -7.98 7.27
C ASP A 246 -8.38 -9.51 7.31
N TYR A 247 -7.14 -10.00 7.21
CA TYR A 247 -6.81 -11.42 7.21
C TYR A 247 -5.69 -11.75 8.20
N ALA A 248 -5.66 -12.99 8.66
CA ALA A 248 -4.89 -13.37 9.84
C ALA A 248 -3.36 -13.30 9.65
N ARG A 249 -2.87 -13.54 8.43
CA ARG A 249 -1.44 -13.68 8.13
C ARG A 249 -0.99 -12.77 6.98
N PRO A 250 -0.86 -11.45 7.21
CA PRO A 250 -0.31 -10.55 6.21
C PRO A 250 1.02 -11.05 5.65
N ALA A 251 1.19 -10.97 4.33
CA ALA A 251 2.40 -11.31 3.63
C ALA A 251 2.53 -10.42 2.39
N PRO A 252 3.70 -10.33 1.74
CA PRO A 252 3.78 -9.70 0.44
C PRO A 252 2.86 -10.42 -0.56
N HIS A 253 2.14 -9.68 -1.39
CA HIS A 253 1.31 -10.21 -2.47
C HIS A 253 1.37 -9.24 -3.66
N ASN A 254 0.73 -9.61 -4.76
CA ASN A 254 0.46 -8.67 -5.83
C ASN A 254 -0.29 -7.40 -5.34
N ASN A 255 -0.16 -6.30 -6.08
CA ASN A 255 -0.79 -5.02 -5.74
C ASN A 255 -2.31 -5.11 -5.52
N THR A 256 -3.03 -5.81 -6.39
CA THR A 256 -4.50 -5.92 -6.33
C THR A 256 -4.97 -6.54 -5.02
N PHE A 257 -4.32 -7.61 -4.58
CA PHE A 257 -4.58 -8.28 -3.31
C PHE A 257 -4.43 -7.31 -2.14
N VAL A 258 -3.28 -6.65 -2.05
CA VAL A 258 -3.03 -5.73 -0.93
C VAL A 258 -4.06 -4.59 -0.91
N HIS A 259 -4.49 -4.09 -2.07
CA HIS A 259 -5.46 -3.00 -2.15
C HIS A 259 -6.91 -3.38 -1.78
N THR A 260 -7.24 -4.68 -1.71
CA THR A 260 -8.58 -5.19 -1.35
C THR A 260 -8.68 -5.64 0.11
N HIS A 261 -7.55 -5.82 0.80
CA HIS A 261 -7.48 -6.39 2.15
C HIS A 261 -7.07 -5.41 3.26
N ARG A 262 -7.13 -4.09 2.99
CA ARG A 262 -6.81 -3.05 3.97
C ARG A 262 -8.08 -2.56 4.63
N LYS A 263 -8.08 -2.42 5.95
CA LYS A 263 -9.13 -1.70 6.68
C LYS A 263 -8.76 -0.23 6.81
N VAL A 264 -7.54 0.02 7.25
CA VAL A 264 -6.92 1.35 7.38
C VAL A 264 -5.44 1.27 7.00
N ALA A 265 -4.90 2.34 6.42
CA ALA A 265 -3.51 2.40 6.02
C ALA A 265 -2.92 3.81 6.20
N MET A 266 -1.72 3.85 6.77
CA MET A 266 -0.78 4.95 6.57
C MET A 266 0.29 4.48 5.59
N ASP A 267 0.27 5.01 4.36
CA ASP A 267 1.20 4.64 3.30
C ASP A 267 1.82 5.88 2.62
N GLY A 268 2.95 5.65 1.95
CA GLY A 268 3.53 6.58 1.01
C GLY A 268 3.21 6.12 -0.41
N TYR A 269 2.60 6.99 -1.20
CA TYR A 269 2.39 6.78 -2.63
C TYR A 269 3.18 7.85 -3.41
N ASN A 270 4.44 7.54 -3.64
CA ASN A 270 5.47 8.47 -4.08
C ASN A 270 5.54 8.50 -5.61
N ARG A 271 4.70 9.32 -6.24
CA ARG A 271 4.49 9.30 -7.70
C ARG A 271 5.48 10.21 -8.44
N TYR A 272 6.29 9.63 -9.32
CA TYR A 272 7.33 10.32 -10.07
C TYR A 272 6.76 11.44 -10.95
N ASN A 273 7.28 12.67 -10.77
CA ASN A 273 6.96 13.85 -11.58
C ASN A 273 5.46 14.04 -11.89
N TYR A 274 4.59 13.74 -10.93
CA TYR A 274 3.15 13.81 -11.17
C TYR A 274 2.64 15.25 -11.31
N THR A 275 1.88 15.49 -12.38
CA THR A 275 1.27 16.79 -12.71
C THR A 275 -0.25 16.74 -12.82
N GLY A 276 -0.87 15.58 -12.61
CA GLY A 276 -2.32 15.43 -12.66
C GLY A 276 -3.01 15.92 -11.39
N SER A 277 -4.35 15.86 -11.38
CA SER A 277 -5.19 16.29 -10.25
C SER A 277 -5.58 15.17 -9.28
N GLY A 278 -5.28 13.92 -9.62
CA GLY A 278 -5.62 12.73 -8.84
C GLY A 278 -4.78 12.51 -7.57
N LEU A 279 -3.81 13.39 -7.31
CA LEU A 279 -2.99 13.41 -6.10
C LEU A 279 -2.80 14.85 -5.64
N ARG A 280 -2.97 15.08 -4.33
CA ARG A 280 -2.80 16.40 -3.70
C ARG A 280 -2.09 16.26 -2.37
N MET A 281 -1.34 17.30 -2.00
CA MET A 281 -0.69 17.40 -0.69
C MET A 281 -1.45 18.40 0.16
N CYS A 282 -1.76 18.06 1.41
CA CYS A 282 -2.24 19.07 2.35
C CYS A 282 -1.06 19.90 2.87
N ASN A 283 -1.14 21.23 2.74
CA ASN A 283 -0.32 22.15 3.51
C ASN A 283 -1.09 22.53 4.78
N PRO A 284 -0.75 21.96 5.95
CA PRO A 284 -1.56 22.17 7.15
C PRO A 284 -1.44 23.59 7.72
N ALA A 285 -0.34 24.29 7.45
CA ALA A 285 -0.15 25.67 7.87
C ALA A 285 -1.11 26.62 7.13
N ALA A 286 -1.27 26.42 5.82
CA ALA A 286 -2.18 27.21 4.99
C ALA A 286 -3.62 26.68 4.99
N ARG A 287 -3.84 25.43 5.45
CA ARG A 287 -5.11 24.70 5.33
C ARG A 287 -5.62 24.63 3.90
N GLN A 288 -4.71 24.40 2.97
CA GLN A 288 -4.99 24.33 1.54
C GLN A 288 -4.32 23.12 0.92
N TYR A 289 -5.00 22.53 -0.07
CA TYR A 289 -4.38 21.51 -0.91
C TYR A 289 -3.46 22.16 -1.93
N GLU A 290 -2.27 21.62 -2.04
CA GLU A 290 -1.26 21.96 -3.04
C GLU A 290 -1.19 20.88 -4.11
N ASN A 291 -0.72 21.27 -5.30
CA ASN A 291 -0.48 20.33 -6.38
C ASN A 291 0.69 19.43 -5.99
N TYR A 292 0.57 18.13 -6.27
CA TYR A 292 1.58 17.15 -5.86
C TYR A 292 3.00 17.50 -6.34
N GLY A 293 3.16 18.02 -7.55
CA GLY A 293 4.46 18.43 -8.10
C GLY A 293 5.21 19.51 -7.30
N GLN A 294 4.49 20.28 -6.47
CA GLN A 294 5.04 21.31 -5.59
C GLN A 294 5.62 20.72 -4.29
N SER A 295 5.24 19.48 -3.95
CA SER A 295 5.72 18.77 -2.74
C SER A 295 7.08 18.09 -2.95
N SER A 296 7.62 17.53 -1.87
CA SER A 296 8.77 16.63 -1.91
C SER A 296 8.41 15.26 -2.51
N GLY A 297 7.12 14.93 -2.64
CA GLY A 297 6.66 13.62 -3.09
C GLY A 297 6.87 12.51 -2.05
N ASN A 298 7.12 12.86 -0.78
CA ASN A 298 7.22 11.93 0.35
C ASN A 298 6.00 12.08 1.26
N GLY A 299 4.82 12.09 0.65
CA GLY A 299 3.55 12.27 1.36
C GLY A 299 3.19 11.05 2.20
N VAL A 300 2.55 11.29 3.34
CA VAL A 300 1.86 10.25 4.11
C VAL A 300 0.37 10.37 3.83
N ASN A 301 -0.22 9.34 3.24
CA ASN A 301 -1.66 9.20 3.16
C ASN A 301 -2.14 8.48 4.43
N ALA A 302 -3.19 8.97 5.07
CA ALA A 302 -3.94 8.29 6.12
C ALA A 302 -5.33 7.98 5.56
N ILE A 303 -5.56 6.71 5.27
CA ILE A 303 -6.69 6.21 4.49
C ILE A 303 -7.54 5.29 5.34
N PHE A 304 -8.84 5.59 5.40
CA PHE A 304 -9.87 4.63 5.83
C PHE A 304 -10.50 4.04 4.57
N MET A 305 -10.47 2.71 4.45
CA MET A 305 -11.06 2.00 3.31
C MET A 305 -12.57 1.85 3.49
N THR A 306 -13.33 1.86 2.41
CA THR A 306 -14.80 1.71 2.41
C THR A 306 -15.25 0.47 1.65
N ASP A 307 -16.54 0.14 1.70
CA ASP A 307 -17.18 -0.91 0.90
C ASP A 307 -17.43 -0.52 -0.57
N ASP A 308 -17.32 0.76 -0.88
CA ASP A 308 -17.43 1.27 -2.25
C ASP A 308 -16.23 0.85 -3.10
N ASP A 309 -16.50 0.61 -4.38
CA ASP A 309 -15.44 0.36 -5.36
C ASP A 309 -14.78 1.68 -5.79
N ARG A 310 -13.45 1.75 -5.67
CA ARG A 310 -12.69 2.92 -6.13
C ARG A 310 -12.66 3.07 -7.64
N TYR A 311 -12.62 1.93 -8.32
CA TYR A 311 -12.43 1.87 -9.76
C TYR A 311 -13.45 0.93 -10.36
N THR A 312 -13.95 1.25 -11.54
CA THR A 312 -14.95 0.44 -12.24
C THR A 312 -14.35 -0.84 -12.83
N ASP A 313 -13.08 -0.81 -13.22
CA ASP A 313 -12.40 -1.83 -14.02
C ASP A 313 -11.24 -2.54 -13.29
N GLN A 314 -10.96 -2.18 -12.04
CA GLN A 314 -9.93 -2.85 -11.23
C GLN A 314 -10.37 -2.99 -9.76
N PRO A 315 -9.93 -4.05 -9.06
CA PRO A 315 -10.29 -4.24 -7.67
C PRO A 315 -9.66 -3.17 -6.78
N GLY A 316 -10.36 -2.84 -5.70
CA GLY A 316 -9.90 -1.84 -4.73
C GLY A 316 -11.07 -1.09 -4.11
N THR A 317 -10.92 -0.82 -2.82
CA THR A 317 -11.87 -0.06 -2.01
C THR A 317 -11.68 1.44 -2.19
N GLU A 318 -12.76 2.21 -2.12
CA GLU A 318 -12.69 3.67 -2.10
C GLU A 318 -12.14 4.18 -0.77
N TYR A 319 -11.59 5.40 -0.79
CA TYR A 319 -10.80 6.00 0.25
C TYR A 319 -11.52 7.16 0.92
N LEU A 320 -11.49 7.20 2.25
CA LEU A 320 -11.81 8.38 3.05
C LEU A 320 -10.53 8.92 3.67
N MET A 321 -10.23 10.18 3.39
CA MET A 321 -8.99 10.84 3.79
C MET A 321 -9.33 12.16 4.48
N GLN A 322 -9.16 12.20 5.80
CA GLN A 322 -9.27 13.42 6.58
C GLN A 322 -7.91 14.09 6.71
N SER A 323 -7.84 15.41 6.55
CA SER A 323 -6.65 16.22 6.79
C SER A 323 -7.00 17.58 7.35
N GLU A 324 -5.97 18.36 7.73
CA GLU A 324 -6.16 19.77 8.14
C GLU A 324 -6.71 20.67 7.03
N CYS A 325 -6.67 20.20 5.78
CA CYS A 325 -7.16 20.90 4.60
C CYS A 325 -8.61 20.51 4.25
N GLY A 326 -9.19 19.53 4.96
CA GLY A 326 -10.56 19.08 4.76
C GLY A 326 -10.68 17.56 4.61
N PHE A 327 -11.86 17.14 4.18
CA PHE A 327 -12.21 15.75 3.93
C PHE A 327 -12.23 15.45 2.44
N ALA A 328 -11.67 14.32 2.04
CA ALA A 328 -11.70 13.83 0.67
C ALA A 328 -12.26 12.40 0.60
N LYS A 329 -13.25 12.21 -0.27
CA LYS A 329 -13.74 10.93 -0.78
C LYS A 329 -13.81 11.03 -2.30
N GLY A 330 -13.30 10.02 -3.01
CA GLY A 330 -13.29 10.00 -4.47
C GLY A 330 -12.40 11.06 -5.12
N GLY A 331 -12.20 10.91 -6.43
CA GLY A 331 -11.37 11.80 -7.25
C GLY A 331 -9.87 11.66 -6.95
N ALA A 332 -9.38 12.35 -5.92
CA ALA A 332 -7.94 12.47 -5.65
C ALA A 332 -7.50 11.83 -4.33
N ILE A 333 -6.36 11.14 -4.36
CA ILE A 333 -5.64 10.71 -3.16
C ILE A 333 -5.03 11.96 -2.51
N VAL A 334 -5.17 12.05 -1.20
CA VAL A 334 -4.70 13.19 -0.41
C VAL A 334 -3.68 12.70 0.60
N SER A 335 -2.48 13.26 0.53
CA SER A 335 -1.48 13.12 1.60
C SER A 335 -1.72 14.18 2.67
N GLN A 336 -1.77 13.76 3.92
CA GLN A 336 -2.05 14.61 5.09
C GLN A 336 -0.88 15.51 5.43
N VAL A 337 0.34 14.99 5.24
CA VAL A 337 1.61 15.67 5.50
C VAL A 337 2.65 15.24 4.48
N ASP A 338 3.67 16.07 4.30
CA ASP A 338 4.86 15.75 3.51
C ASP A 338 6.05 15.54 4.47
N LEU A 339 6.69 14.38 4.38
CA LEU A 339 7.88 14.06 5.17
C LEU A 339 9.07 14.90 4.69
N ARG A 340 10.03 15.10 5.59
CA ARG A 340 11.33 15.70 5.29
C ARG A 340 12.42 14.63 5.34
N PRO A 341 12.65 13.88 4.25
CA PRO A 341 13.62 12.78 4.25
C PRO A 341 15.05 13.25 4.51
N GLU A 342 15.39 14.52 4.25
CA GLU A 342 16.71 15.10 4.57
C GLU A 342 17.03 15.19 6.06
N LEU A 343 16.02 15.04 6.92
CA LEU A 343 16.21 14.98 8.37
C LEU A 343 16.49 13.56 8.87
N LEU A 344 16.23 12.54 8.06
CA LEU A 344 16.55 11.16 8.40
C LEU A 344 18.06 10.91 8.24
N PRO A 345 18.71 10.13 9.13
CA PRO A 345 18.14 9.41 10.28
C PRO A 345 18.20 10.18 11.61
N LYS A 346 18.46 11.49 11.58
CA LYS A 346 18.65 12.31 12.79
C LYS A 346 17.34 12.63 13.51
N GLU A 347 16.26 12.80 12.74
CA GLU A 347 14.90 12.98 13.26
C GLU A 347 14.03 11.80 12.83
N SER A 348 13.39 11.14 13.78
CA SER A 348 12.51 9.99 13.52
C SER A 348 11.05 10.43 13.39
N TYR A 349 10.26 9.64 12.66
CA TYR A 349 8.80 9.78 12.57
C TYR A 349 8.14 8.65 13.33
N ARG A 350 7.03 8.92 14.00
CA ARG A 350 6.23 7.89 14.68
C ARG A 350 4.86 7.80 14.04
N PHE A 351 4.42 6.57 13.79
CA PHE A 351 3.10 6.26 13.27
C PHE A 351 2.40 5.33 14.24
N ALA A 352 1.10 5.53 14.44
CA ALA A 352 0.30 4.66 15.29
C ALA A 352 -1.11 4.44 14.76
N ILE A 353 -1.63 3.24 14.98
CA ILE A 353 -3.04 2.91 14.74
C ILE A 353 -3.66 2.37 16.02
N GLU A 354 -4.81 2.92 16.38
CA GLU A 354 -5.63 2.50 17.52
C GLU A 354 -6.94 1.90 17.03
N ARG A 355 -7.40 0.83 17.69
CA ARG A 355 -8.80 0.39 17.66
C ARG A 355 -9.36 0.49 19.08
N ARG A 356 -10.38 1.32 19.28
CA ARG A 356 -11.03 1.49 20.59
C ARG A 356 -12.45 2.05 20.42
N ASN A 357 -13.37 1.62 21.28
CA ASN A 357 -14.73 2.19 21.36
C ASN A 357 -15.48 2.25 20.02
N GLY A 358 -15.32 1.22 19.17
CA GLY A 358 -16.03 1.19 17.89
C GLY A 358 -15.42 2.08 16.80
N ALA A 359 -14.15 2.48 16.92
CA ALA A 359 -13.48 3.36 15.98
C ALA A 359 -12.04 2.93 15.70
N TYR A 360 -11.51 3.38 14.57
CA TYR A 360 -10.07 3.41 14.29
C TYR A 360 -9.53 4.84 14.41
N THR A 361 -8.31 4.99 14.93
CA THR A 361 -7.56 6.25 14.92
C THR A 361 -6.18 6.06 14.32
N MET A 362 -5.83 6.88 13.33
CA MET A 362 -4.47 6.96 12.78
C MET A 362 -3.77 8.19 13.33
N GLU A 363 -2.53 8.03 13.80
CA GLU A 363 -1.68 9.10 14.31
C GLU A 363 -0.34 9.12 13.58
N MET A 364 0.13 10.33 13.25
CA MET A 364 1.46 10.56 12.71
C MET A 364 2.14 11.73 13.46
N SER A 365 3.38 11.53 13.87
CA SER A 365 4.19 12.51 14.61
C SER A 365 5.57 12.62 13.98
N GLY A 366 6.08 13.85 13.85
CA GLY A 366 7.43 14.10 13.33
C GLY A 366 7.64 15.55 12.93
N VAL A 367 8.67 15.80 12.13
CA VAL A 367 8.97 17.12 11.56
C VAL A 367 8.52 17.16 10.11
N PHE A 368 7.35 17.72 9.84
CA PHE A 368 6.76 17.76 8.50
C PHE A 368 7.07 19.07 7.77
N ALA A 369 6.99 19.03 6.44
CA ALA A 369 7.06 20.26 5.64
C ALA A 369 5.94 21.24 6.05
N HIS A 370 6.18 22.54 5.85
CA HIS A 370 5.27 23.65 6.16
C HIS A 370 4.96 23.92 7.65
N VAL A 371 4.99 22.91 8.53
CA VAL A 371 4.59 23.06 9.95
C VAL A 371 5.68 22.74 10.97
N GLY A 372 6.78 22.09 10.56
CA GLY A 372 7.80 21.65 11.50
C GLY A 372 7.31 20.52 12.39
N LYS A 373 7.66 20.54 13.68
CA LYS A 373 7.31 19.46 14.62
C LYS A 373 5.81 19.49 14.94
N ALA A 374 5.09 18.44 14.55
CA ALA A 374 3.65 18.33 14.78
C ALA A 374 3.22 16.88 15.07
N THR A 375 1.96 16.73 15.49
CA THR A 375 1.28 15.44 15.61
C THR A 375 -0.15 15.60 15.12
N TYR A 376 -0.56 14.73 14.21
CA TYR A 376 -1.92 14.70 13.67
C TYR A 376 -2.59 13.39 14.02
N ARG A 377 -3.88 13.46 14.37
CA ARG A 377 -4.72 12.32 14.71
C ARG A 377 -6.03 12.41 13.94
N TYR A 378 -6.41 11.32 13.29
CA TYR A 378 -7.65 11.20 12.54
C TYR A 378 -8.41 9.99 13.05
N THR A 379 -9.61 10.20 13.58
CA THR A 379 -10.47 9.16 14.15
C THR A 379 -11.73 9.03 13.32
N ARG A 380 -12.16 7.80 13.09
CA ARG A 380 -13.42 7.50 12.43
C ARG A 380 -14.07 6.28 13.07
N ASP A 381 -15.35 6.40 13.39
CA ASP A 381 -16.16 5.29 13.86
C ASP A 381 -16.28 4.22 12.75
N PHE A 382 -16.49 2.97 13.14
CA PHE A 382 -16.64 1.84 12.20
C PHE A 382 -17.71 2.09 11.15
N VAL A 383 -18.77 2.81 11.50
CA VAL A 383 -19.73 3.38 10.56
C VAL A 383 -20.00 4.80 11.01
N GLN A 384 -19.69 5.77 10.15
CA GLN A 384 -19.93 7.19 10.41
C GLN A 384 -20.62 7.80 9.20
N ASP A 385 -21.69 8.56 9.40
CA ASP A 385 -22.43 9.21 8.31
C ASP A 385 -22.95 8.23 7.24
N GLY A 386 -23.24 6.98 7.64
CA GLY A 386 -23.73 5.91 6.75
C GLY A 386 -22.63 5.14 6.00
N GLU A 387 -21.37 5.53 6.18
CA GLU A 387 -20.22 5.04 5.42
C GLU A 387 -19.33 4.16 6.32
N PRO A 388 -19.16 2.87 6.02
CA PRO A 388 -18.39 1.96 6.84
C PRO A 388 -16.87 2.08 6.61
N ILE A 389 -16.11 1.64 7.60
CA ILE A 389 -14.73 1.19 7.40
C ILE A 389 -14.80 -0.26 6.93
N TRP A 390 -14.21 -0.56 5.78
CA TRP A 390 -14.18 -1.89 5.19
C TRP A 390 -13.77 -2.96 6.20
N HIS A 391 -14.58 -4.01 6.32
CA HIS A 391 -14.32 -5.17 7.17
C HIS A 391 -13.98 -4.83 8.64
N TYR A 392 -14.55 -3.76 9.21
CA TYR A 392 -14.24 -3.35 10.60
C TYR A 392 -14.53 -4.43 11.67
N ASN A 393 -15.38 -5.42 11.37
CA ASN A 393 -15.82 -6.48 12.27
C ASN A 393 -14.74 -7.55 12.44
N GLN A 394 -14.19 -7.63 13.66
CA GLN A 394 -13.36 -8.76 14.09
C GLN A 394 -14.19 -9.97 14.51
N LYS A 395 -15.48 -9.77 14.84
CA LYS A 395 -16.41 -10.81 15.25
C LYS A 395 -17.70 -10.73 14.45
N ALA A 396 -18.32 -11.88 14.22
CA ALA A 396 -19.61 -12.00 13.56
C ALA A 396 -20.71 -11.08 14.14
N ALA A 397 -20.70 -10.87 15.45
CA ALA A 397 -21.71 -10.05 16.13
C ALA A 397 -21.53 -8.52 15.96
N GLU A 398 -20.39 -8.06 15.43
CA GLU A 398 -20.13 -6.62 15.23
C GLU A 398 -20.75 -6.08 13.93
N TYR A 399 -21.26 -6.96 13.07
CA TYR A 399 -21.77 -6.60 11.75
C TYR A 399 -22.98 -7.44 11.35
N ASP A 400 -23.97 -6.78 10.73
CA ASP A 400 -25.27 -7.36 10.41
C ASP A 400 -25.48 -7.67 8.92
N GLY A 401 -24.48 -7.45 8.06
CA GLY A 401 -24.58 -7.70 6.62
C GLY A 401 -25.05 -6.52 5.78
N ARG A 402 -25.31 -5.34 6.36
CA ARG A 402 -25.95 -4.22 5.65
C ARG A 402 -25.14 -3.63 4.48
N PHE A 403 -23.84 -3.91 4.41
CA PHE A 403 -22.91 -3.44 3.37
C PHE A 403 -22.47 -4.56 2.42
N ASN A 404 -23.15 -5.72 2.46
CA ASN A 404 -22.85 -6.83 1.58
C ASN A 404 -23.16 -6.46 0.13
N SER A 405 -22.31 -6.90 -0.79
CA SER A 405 -22.48 -6.67 -2.22
C SER A 405 -21.85 -7.79 -3.03
N ASP A 406 -22.28 -7.92 -4.27
CA ASP A 406 -21.64 -8.76 -5.28
C ASP A 406 -20.87 -7.89 -6.26
N ARG A 407 -19.80 -8.43 -6.83
CA ARG A 407 -19.04 -7.78 -7.90
C ARG A 407 -18.83 -8.72 -9.08
N THR A 408 -18.95 -8.18 -10.29
CA THR A 408 -18.76 -8.96 -11.53
C THR A 408 -17.58 -8.42 -12.31
N TRP A 409 -16.67 -9.32 -12.67
CA TRP A 409 -15.51 -9.08 -13.51
C TRP A 409 -15.71 -9.74 -14.87
N LYS A 410 -15.34 -9.02 -15.93
CA LYS A 410 -15.42 -9.53 -17.30
C LYS A 410 -14.10 -9.27 -18.01
N GLY A 411 -13.53 -10.33 -18.57
CA GLY A 411 -12.30 -10.25 -19.34
C GLY A 411 -12.19 -11.39 -20.35
N PRO A 412 -11.04 -11.50 -21.03
CA PRO A 412 -10.80 -12.55 -22.03
C PRO A 412 -10.92 -13.98 -21.49
N GLY A 413 -10.72 -14.18 -20.18
CA GLY A 413 -10.89 -15.47 -19.52
C GLY A 413 -12.33 -15.84 -19.17
N GLY A 414 -13.29 -14.93 -19.38
CA GLY A 414 -14.72 -15.16 -19.14
C GLY A 414 -15.33 -14.15 -18.17
N THR A 415 -16.25 -14.62 -17.33
CA THR A 415 -16.94 -13.82 -16.33
C THR A 415 -16.76 -14.44 -14.95
N LEU A 416 -16.33 -13.64 -13.99
CA LEU A 416 -16.22 -14.01 -12.57
C LEU A 416 -17.23 -13.17 -11.79
N VAL A 417 -17.98 -13.82 -10.90
CA VAL A 417 -18.85 -13.14 -9.94
C VAL A 417 -18.29 -13.42 -8.55
N GLU A 418 -17.73 -12.38 -7.93
CA GLU A 418 -17.41 -12.35 -6.52
C GLU A 418 -18.70 -12.11 -5.76
N LYS A 419 -19.25 -13.17 -5.18
CA LYS A 419 -20.49 -13.10 -4.41
C LYS A 419 -20.19 -12.79 -2.96
N ASP A 420 -21.13 -12.11 -2.31
CA ASP A 420 -21.14 -11.95 -0.86
C ASP A 420 -19.79 -11.40 -0.34
N ARG A 421 -19.35 -10.25 -0.86
CA ARG A 421 -18.04 -9.67 -0.51
C ARG A 421 -17.90 -9.39 0.99
N TRP A 422 -19.00 -9.03 1.64
CA TRP A 422 -19.04 -8.76 3.07
C TRP A 422 -20.35 -9.28 3.69
N PRO A 423 -20.50 -10.61 3.85
CA PRO A 423 -21.76 -11.22 4.24
C PRO A 423 -22.05 -11.03 5.74
N ALA A 424 -23.33 -11.10 6.11
CA ALA A 424 -23.73 -11.19 7.51
C ALA A 424 -23.08 -12.40 8.20
N GLY A 425 -22.67 -12.26 9.46
CA GLY A 425 -22.03 -13.34 10.22
C GLY A 425 -20.55 -13.59 9.87
N SER A 426 -19.97 -12.79 8.97
CA SER A 426 -18.52 -12.79 8.69
C SER A 426 -17.69 -12.22 9.84
N ALA A 427 -16.39 -12.51 9.85
CA ALA A 427 -15.45 -11.98 10.82
C ALA A 427 -14.06 -11.85 10.20
N TYR A 428 -13.45 -10.68 10.34
CA TYR A 428 -12.16 -10.33 9.75
C TYR A 428 -11.19 -9.91 10.85
N PRO A 429 -10.19 -10.73 11.21
CA PRO A 429 -9.24 -10.36 12.24
C PRO A 429 -8.45 -9.09 11.85
N ASP A 430 -7.97 -8.36 12.86
CA ASP A 430 -7.00 -7.29 12.62
C ASP A 430 -5.59 -7.85 12.77
N SER A 431 -4.78 -7.71 11.73
CA SER A 431 -3.33 -7.94 11.79
C SER A 431 -2.63 -6.72 11.21
N PHE A 432 -1.63 -6.17 11.90
CA PHE A 432 -0.88 -5.06 11.32
C PHE A 432 0.21 -5.55 10.37
N MET A 433 0.59 -4.72 9.42
CA MET A 433 1.82 -4.86 8.64
C MET A 433 2.53 -3.51 8.48
N ILE A 434 3.86 -3.56 8.36
CA ILE A 434 4.76 -2.44 8.13
C ILE A 434 5.82 -2.91 7.15
N GLY A 435 6.09 -2.16 6.08
CA GLY A 435 7.05 -2.58 5.05
C GLY A 435 6.57 -2.34 3.63
N ASP A 436 7.15 -3.10 2.69
CA ASP A 436 6.63 -3.23 1.34
C ASP A 436 5.87 -4.56 1.19
N PRO A 437 4.55 -4.52 1.01
CA PRO A 437 3.75 -5.72 0.75
C PRO A 437 3.62 -6.04 -0.75
N HIS A 438 4.16 -5.26 -1.68
CA HIS A 438 3.82 -5.37 -3.10
C HIS A 438 4.90 -6.05 -3.94
N MET A 439 4.59 -7.26 -4.41
CA MET A 439 5.50 -8.10 -5.20
C MET A 439 5.82 -7.63 -6.62
N ASN A 440 5.34 -6.46 -7.02
CA ASN A 440 5.48 -5.91 -8.38
C ASN A 440 5.57 -4.38 -8.41
N PHE A 441 5.80 -3.71 -7.28
CA PHE A 441 5.81 -2.25 -7.24
C PHE A 441 7.05 -1.66 -6.59
N TYR A 442 7.34 -1.88 -5.30
CA TYR A 442 8.28 -0.99 -4.60
C TYR A 442 9.69 -1.55 -4.44
N GLU A 443 10.66 -0.64 -4.35
CA GLU A 443 12.06 -0.98 -4.16
C GLU A 443 12.70 0.07 -3.27
N GLY A 444 13.52 -0.35 -2.31
CA GLY A 444 14.08 0.61 -1.38
C GLY A 444 14.61 0.05 -0.09
N LYS A 445 14.80 0.97 0.87
CA LYS A 445 15.32 0.67 2.20
C LYS A 445 14.51 1.40 3.26
N ALA A 446 14.35 0.78 4.41
CA ALA A 446 13.77 1.41 5.59
C ALA A 446 14.51 1.00 6.86
N GLU A 447 14.54 1.91 7.83
CA GLU A 447 15.08 1.66 9.16
C GLU A 447 14.01 1.96 10.22
N ILE A 448 13.81 1.03 11.15
CA ILE A 448 12.82 1.14 12.23
C ILE A 448 13.56 1.02 13.56
N ASP A 449 13.35 2.00 14.44
CA ASP A 449 13.97 2.03 15.78
C ASP A 449 13.23 1.12 16.76
N ASP A 450 11.90 1.12 16.74
CA ASP A 450 11.11 0.29 17.64
C ASP A 450 9.67 0.08 17.17
N LEU A 451 9.06 -0.98 17.73
CA LEU A 451 7.66 -1.34 17.53
C LEU A 451 7.01 -1.70 18.86
N ARG A 452 5.81 -1.17 19.14
CA ARG A 452 5.13 -1.34 20.44
C ARG A 452 3.67 -1.70 20.26
N LEU A 453 3.17 -2.57 21.13
CA LEU A 453 1.76 -2.93 21.23
C LEU A 453 1.25 -2.61 22.64
N TYR A 454 0.14 -1.89 22.68
CA TYR A 454 -0.58 -1.52 23.89
C TYR A 454 -2.01 -2.05 23.86
N VAL A 455 -2.58 -2.26 25.03
CA VAL A 455 -4.00 -2.56 25.25
C VAL A 455 -4.56 -1.65 26.34
N PRO A 456 -5.88 -1.44 26.46
CA PRO A 456 -6.41 -0.55 27.48
C PRO A 456 -6.08 -0.99 28.92
N THR A 457 -5.86 -0.03 29.83
CA THR A 457 -5.80 -0.26 31.28
C THR A 457 -7.22 -0.44 31.82
N GLY A 458 -7.54 -1.58 32.45
CA GLY A 458 -8.80 -1.76 33.19
C GLY A 458 -9.95 -2.46 32.46
N LYS A 459 -9.69 -3.61 31.81
CA LYS A 459 -10.72 -4.61 31.54
C LYS A 459 -10.46 -5.87 32.35
#